data_AF-A0A4Q4X2I9-F1
#
_entry.id   AF-A0A4Q4X2I9-F1
#
_cell.length_a   1.000
_cell.length_b   1.000
_cell.length_c   1.000
_cell.angle_alpha   90.00
_cell.angle_beta   90.00
_cell.angle_gamma   90.00
#
_symmetry.space_group_name_H-M   'P 1'
#
loop_
_entity.id
_entity.type
_entity.pdbx_description
1 polymer ?
#
loop_
_entity_poly.entity_id
_entity_poly.type
_entity_poly.pdbx_seq_one_letter_code
_entity_poly.pdbx_strand_id
1 'polypeptide(L)'
;MLGDFITGAAFGAALRASGVYEPAVILSQLNATDWHMVETFLTASGTSAVVVALSQLFSHLSQKPRDYSSVGLFASYDGNVLGGLLMGAGMALSGSCPGTIFVQLGAGIPSGFYTIAGCVLGGVVWSGMLAPALEARARTKIKSNIQPKLSVYEHLGVSRAAATVGIAAMFAMTVSTINLLAPSQTRGVVTPIAGGLLIAGSQLISIVTRSKLIGEKTALEDPGRTVP
;
A
#
# COMPACT_ATOMS: atom_id res chain seq x y z
N MET A 1 3.94 16.95 12.98
CA MET A 1 4.74 17.70 12.00
C MET A 1 6.15 17.13 11.88
N LEU A 2 7.03 17.20 12.90
CA LEU A 2 8.40 16.67 12.79
C LEU A 2 8.45 15.14 12.57
N GLY A 3 7.65 14.37 13.33
CA GLY A 3 7.56 12.91 13.13
C GLY A 3 7.02 12.52 11.75
N ASP A 4 6.13 13.33 11.17
CA ASP A 4 5.60 13.09 9.82
C ASP A 4 6.67 13.29 8.74
N PHE A 5 7.49 14.33 8.91
CA PHE A 5 8.61 14.60 8.03
C PHE A 5 9.69 13.52 8.10
N ILE A 6 10.10 13.12 9.32
CA ILE A 6 11.13 12.09 9.51
C ILE A 6 10.70 10.76 8.89
N THR A 7 9.44 10.37 9.10
CA THR A 7 8.90 9.10 8.59
C THR A 7 8.73 9.12 7.07
N GLY A 8 8.25 10.24 6.51
CA GLY A 8 8.19 10.44 5.07
C GLY A 8 9.58 10.41 4.42
N ALA A 9 10.56 11.10 5.00
CA ALA A 9 11.94 11.10 4.53
C ALA A 9 12.57 9.69 4.61
N ALA A 10 12.38 8.97 5.72
CA ALA A 10 12.88 7.62 5.89
C ALA A 10 12.26 6.64 4.89
N PHE A 11 10.94 6.71 4.68
CA PHE A 11 10.25 5.87 3.69
C PHE A 11 10.68 6.21 2.26
N GLY A 12 10.77 7.50 1.91
CA GLY A 12 11.24 7.96 0.60
C GLY A 12 12.68 7.55 0.31
N ALA A 13 13.57 7.65 1.31
CA ALA A 13 14.95 7.17 1.20
C ALA A 13 15.01 5.65 1.00
N ALA A 14 14.19 4.88 1.72
CA ALA A 14 14.11 3.43 1.56
C ALA A 14 13.62 3.03 0.15
N LEU A 15 12.60 3.72 -0.39
CA LEU A 15 12.12 3.52 -1.76
C LEU A 15 13.17 3.90 -2.81
N ARG A 16 13.93 4.97 -2.58
CA ARG A 16 15.00 5.38 -3.48
C ARG A 16 16.15 4.38 -3.46
N ALA A 17 16.52 3.88 -2.29
CA ALA A 17 17.57 2.88 -2.10
C ALA A 17 17.20 1.55 -2.76
N SER A 18 15.94 1.11 -2.62
CA SER A 18 15.46 -0.14 -3.21
C SER A 18 15.28 -0.07 -4.73
N GLY A 19 15.29 1.12 -5.34
CA GLY A 19 15.16 1.29 -6.79
C GLY A 19 13.74 1.04 -7.34
N VAL A 20 12.76 0.78 -6.47
CA VAL A 20 11.37 0.52 -6.89
C VAL A 20 10.64 1.75 -7.42
N TYR A 21 11.26 2.94 -7.31
CA TYR A 21 10.72 4.18 -7.87
C TYR A 21 10.86 4.26 -9.39
N GLU A 22 11.72 3.46 -10.01
CA GLU A 22 11.98 3.50 -11.46
C GLU A 22 10.78 2.94 -12.25
N PRO A 23 10.24 3.66 -13.26
CA PRO A 23 9.13 3.17 -14.06
C PRO A 23 9.38 1.82 -14.73
N ALA A 24 10.61 1.56 -15.17
CA ALA A 24 10.98 0.28 -15.77
C ALA A 24 10.85 -0.91 -14.80
N VAL A 25 11.04 -0.68 -13.49
CA VAL A 25 10.85 -1.69 -12.43
C VAL A 25 9.36 -1.94 -12.18
N ILE A 26 8.55 -0.88 -12.24
CA ILE A 26 7.11 -0.95 -12.05
C ILE A 26 6.42 -1.64 -13.23
N LEU A 27 6.91 -1.43 -14.46
CA LEU A 27 6.38 -2.09 -15.65
C LEU A 27 6.88 -3.53 -15.79
N SER A 28 8.10 -3.84 -15.34
CA SER A 28 8.66 -5.19 -15.46
C SER A 28 7.91 -6.23 -14.62
N GLN A 29 7.38 -5.84 -13.44
CA GLN A 29 6.51 -6.74 -12.67
C GLN A 29 5.19 -7.05 -13.39
N LEU A 30 4.64 -6.10 -14.16
CA LEU A 30 3.37 -6.26 -14.87
C LEU A 30 3.54 -7.09 -16.15
N ASN A 31 4.71 -7.00 -16.78
CA ASN A 31 5.11 -7.84 -17.91
C ASN A 31 5.74 -9.18 -17.48
N ALA A 32 5.82 -9.47 -16.17
CA ALA A 32 6.46 -10.66 -15.60
C ALA A 32 7.91 -10.90 -16.09
N THR A 33 8.63 -9.82 -16.40
CA THR A 33 10.02 -9.89 -16.91
C THR A 33 11.06 -9.80 -15.80
N ASP A 34 10.74 -9.11 -14.71
CA ASP A 34 11.63 -8.93 -13.56
C ASP A 34 10.81 -8.88 -12.27
N TRP A 35 11.20 -9.70 -11.30
CA TRP A 35 10.51 -9.88 -10.03
C TRP A 35 11.05 -8.99 -8.89
N HIS A 36 12.02 -8.11 -9.18
CA HIS A 36 12.63 -7.21 -8.18
C HIS A 36 11.59 -6.45 -7.33
N MET A 37 10.56 -5.89 -7.97
CA MET A 37 9.50 -5.16 -7.25
C MET A 37 8.68 -6.09 -6.36
N VAL A 38 8.29 -7.27 -6.88
CA VAL A 38 7.48 -8.26 -6.16
C VAL A 38 8.22 -8.77 -4.93
N GLU A 39 9.50 -9.12 -5.05
CA GLU A 39 10.33 -9.55 -3.93
C GLU A 39 10.48 -8.46 -2.86
N THR A 40 10.71 -7.22 -3.29
CA THR A 40 10.85 -6.07 -2.38
C THR A 40 9.56 -5.87 -1.57
N PHE A 41 8.40 -5.87 -2.22
CA PHE A 41 7.11 -5.65 -1.56
C PHE A 41 6.66 -6.84 -0.72
N LEU A 42 6.91 -8.08 -1.13
CA LEU A 42 6.65 -9.27 -0.31
C LEU A 42 7.49 -9.25 0.97
N THR A 43 8.78 -8.94 0.84
CA THR A 43 9.69 -8.79 2.00
C THR A 43 9.20 -7.67 2.91
N ALA A 44 8.93 -6.49 2.35
CA ALA A 44 8.44 -5.34 3.11
C ALA A 44 7.12 -5.66 3.85
N SER A 45 6.17 -6.31 3.17
CA SER A 45 4.87 -6.65 3.74
C SER A 45 4.97 -7.71 4.82
N GLY A 46 5.77 -8.75 4.61
CA GLY A 46 6.00 -9.81 5.60
C GLY A 46 6.65 -9.28 6.87
N THR A 47 7.73 -8.52 6.72
CA THR A 47 8.42 -7.89 7.86
C THR A 47 7.53 -6.84 8.54
N SER A 48 6.79 -6.03 7.78
CA SER A 48 5.87 -5.03 8.35
C SER A 48 4.74 -5.69 9.14
N ALA A 49 4.19 -6.81 8.66
CA ALA A 49 3.15 -7.55 9.39
C ALA A 49 3.67 -8.03 10.76
N VAL A 50 4.91 -8.54 10.82
CA VAL A 50 5.57 -8.92 12.08
C VAL A 50 5.78 -7.70 12.98
N VAL A 51 6.31 -6.60 12.44
CA VAL A 51 6.52 -5.34 13.18
C VAL A 51 5.22 -4.83 13.80
N VAL A 52 4.13 -4.82 13.04
CA VAL A 52 2.81 -4.37 13.51
C VAL A 52 2.28 -5.30 14.59
N ALA A 53 2.36 -6.62 14.39
CA ALA A 53 1.90 -7.60 15.38
C ALA A 53 2.66 -7.48 16.71
N LEU A 54 3.98 -7.32 16.67
CA LEU A 54 4.80 -7.07 17.85
C LEU A 54 4.41 -5.75 18.53
N SER A 55 4.23 -4.68 17.76
CA SER A 55 3.87 -3.36 18.29
C SER A 55 2.48 -3.35 18.95
N GLN A 56 1.54 -4.17 18.47
CA GLN A 56 0.24 -4.37 19.09
C GLN A 56 0.34 -5.16 20.40
N LEU A 57 1.24 -6.15 20.49
CA LEU A 57 1.49 -6.90 21.74
C LEU A 57 2.06 -5.99 22.84
N PHE A 58 2.94 -5.06 22.48
CA PHE A 58 3.51 -4.08 23.41
C PHE A 58 2.61 -2.87 23.65
N SER A 59 1.34 -2.89 23.24
CA SER A 59 0.34 -1.80 23.39
C SER A 59 0.73 -0.45 22.77
N HIS A 60 1.76 -0.41 21.92
CA HIS A 60 2.22 0.81 21.24
C HIS A 60 1.35 1.21 20.04
N LEU A 61 0.49 0.31 19.57
CA LEU A 61 -0.45 0.52 18.48
C LEU A 61 -1.82 -0.05 18.81
N SER A 62 -2.84 0.80 18.76
CA SER A 62 -4.24 0.38 18.72
C SER A 62 -4.81 0.75 17.36
N GLN A 63 -4.72 -0.17 16.41
CA GLN A 63 -5.31 0.00 15.10
C GLN A 63 -6.38 -1.04 14.85
N LYS A 64 -7.59 -0.54 14.61
CA LYS A 64 -8.70 -1.35 14.15
C LYS A 64 -8.45 -1.76 12.69
N PRO A 65 -8.69 -3.02 12.31
CA PRO A 65 -8.73 -3.42 10.90
C PRO A 65 -9.64 -2.48 10.11
N ARG A 66 -9.20 -2.08 8.92
CA ARG A 66 -10.00 -1.19 8.08
C ARG A 66 -11.18 -1.97 7.52
N ASP A 67 -12.37 -1.40 7.62
CA ASP A 67 -13.58 -1.95 6.98
C ASP A 67 -13.39 -2.07 5.47
N TYR A 68 -14.06 -3.05 4.89
CA TYR A 68 -14.17 -3.20 3.44
C TYR A 68 -14.97 -2.02 2.87
N SER A 69 -14.64 -1.64 1.64
CA SER A 69 -15.28 -0.56 0.92
C SER A 69 -16.21 -1.14 -0.14
N SER A 70 -17.51 -0.84 -0.01
CA SER A 70 -18.51 -1.21 -1.01
C SER A 70 -19.06 0.03 -1.71
N VAL A 71 -19.28 -0.10 -3.02
CA VAL A 71 -19.95 0.90 -3.87
C VAL A 71 -21.37 0.47 -4.26
N GLY A 72 -21.86 -0.66 -3.75
CA GLY A 72 -23.25 -1.11 -3.87
C GLY A 72 -23.67 -1.61 -5.26
N LEU A 73 -22.71 -1.94 -6.12
CA LEU A 73 -22.88 -2.43 -7.49
C LEU A 73 -23.19 -3.94 -7.52
N PHE A 74 -22.28 -4.80 -7.05
CA PHE A 74 -22.40 -6.25 -7.27
C PHE A 74 -22.08 -7.14 -6.05
N ALA A 75 -21.26 -6.69 -5.10
CA ALA A 75 -20.91 -7.47 -3.92
C ALA A 75 -20.41 -6.56 -2.79
N SER A 76 -20.31 -7.06 -1.57
CA SER A 76 -19.78 -6.29 -0.44
C SER A 76 -18.34 -5.79 -0.67
N TYR A 77 -17.54 -6.45 -1.52
CA TYR A 77 -16.14 -6.07 -1.81
C TYR A 77 -15.96 -5.35 -3.15
N ASP A 78 -17.04 -4.94 -3.79
CA ASP A 78 -17.01 -4.35 -5.12
C ASP A 78 -16.14 -3.08 -5.21
N GLY A 79 -16.17 -2.22 -4.19
CA GLY A 79 -15.34 -1.03 -4.12
C GLY A 79 -13.84 -1.36 -4.04
N ASN A 80 -13.46 -2.37 -3.26
CA ASN A 80 -12.09 -2.87 -3.20
C ASN A 80 -11.62 -3.43 -4.54
N VAL A 81 -12.44 -4.25 -5.20
CA VAL A 81 -12.09 -4.88 -6.48
C VAL A 81 -11.95 -3.83 -7.57
N LEU A 82 -12.95 -2.94 -7.72
CA LEU A 82 -12.89 -1.88 -8.73
C LEU A 82 -11.75 -0.90 -8.47
N GLY A 83 -11.56 -0.49 -7.22
CA GLY A 83 -10.45 0.38 -6.84
C GLY A 83 -9.08 -0.26 -7.09
N GLY A 84 -8.93 -1.55 -6.78
CA GLY A 84 -7.71 -2.31 -7.04
C GLY A 84 -7.40 -2.43 -8.54
N LEU A 85 -8.42 -2.73 -9.36
CA LEU A 85 -8.27 -2.83 -10.82
C LEU A 85 -7.93 -1.47 -11.45
N LEU A 86 -8.61 -0.40 -11.05
CA LEU A 86 -8.32 0.96 -11.52
C LEU A 86 -6.91 1.41 -11.12
N MET A 87 -6.49 1.11 -9.88
CA MET A 87 -5.13 1.39 -9.43
C MET A 87 -4.10 0.61 -10.24
N GLY A 88 -4.32 -0.69 -10.47
CA GLY A 88 -3.43 -1.52 -11.27
C GLY A 88 -3.31 -1.05 -12.72
N ALA A 89 -4.44 -0.71 -13.35
CA ALA A 89 -4.46 -0.12 -14.69
C ALA A 89 -3.72 1.23 -14.73
N GLY A 90 -3.93 2.08 -13.72
CA GLY A 90 -3.20 3.33 -13.57
C GLY A 90 -1.68 3.12 -13.48
N MET A 91 -1.23 2.18 -12.64
CA MET A 91 0.19 1.82 -12.53
C MET A 91 0.77 1.30 -13.84
N ALA A 92 -0.01 0.51 -14.61
CA ALA A 92 0.41 -0.01 -15.91
C ALA A 92 0.58 1.10 -16.95
N LEU A 93 -0.28 2.12 -16.92
CA LEU A 93 -0.23 3.25 -17.86
C LEU A 93 0.84 4.26 -17.48
N SER A 94 1.00 4.54 -16.19
CA SER A 94 1.86 5.62 -15.70
C SER A 94 3.30 5.17 -15.39
N GLY A 95 3.52 3.88 -15.13
CA GLY A 95 4.79 3.40 -14.58
C GLY A 95 5.10 4.02 -13.21
N SER A 96 4.08 4.40 -12.45
CA SER A 96 4.22 4.97 -11.10
C SER A 96 3.17 4.38 -10.18
N CYS A 97 3.54 4.13 -8.93
CA CYS A 97 2.58 3.81 -7.88
C CYS A 97 2.40 5.02 -6.96
N PRO A 98 1.34 5.05 -6.14
CA PRO A 98 1.09 6.15 -5.21
C PRO A 98 2.34 6.41 -4.33
N GLY A 99 2.90 5.37 -3.72
CA GLY A 99 4.05 5.55 -2.81
C GLY A 99 5.33 6.03 -3.50
N THR A 100 5.55 5.67 -4.77
CA THR A 100 6.77 6.03 -5.51
C THR A 100 6.70 7.39 -6.18
N ILE A 101 5.49 7.95 -6.34
CA ILE A 101 5.27 9.21 -7.07
C ILE A 101 6.11 10.36 -6.50
N PHE A 102 6.20 10.47 -5.18
CA PHE A 102 6.96 11.53 -4.51
C PHE A 102 8.47 11.37 -4.72
N VAL A 103 8.95 10.12 -4.79
CA VAL A 103 10.35 9.81 -5.08
C VAL A 103 10.64 10.07 -6.57
N GLN A 104 9.73 9.74 -7.47
CA GLN A 104 9.85 10.06 -8.90
C GLN A 104 9.91 11.57 -9.14
N LEU A 105 9.09 12.36 -8.44
CA LEU A 105 9.13 13.82 -8.48
C LEU A 105 10.47 14.35 -7.96
N GLY A 106 10.94 13.86 -6.81
CA GLY A 106 12.24 14.24 -6.26
C GLY A 106 13.43 13.84 -7.14
N ALA A 107 13.29 12.76 -7.91
CA ALA A 107 14.28 12.31 -8.88
C ALA A 107 14.17 12.99 -10.27
N GLY A 108 13.15 13.84 -10.49
CA GLY A 108 12.94 14.51 -11.77
C GLY A 108 12.42 13.62 -12.89
N ILE A 109 11.78 12.48 -12.57
CA ILE A 109 11.25 11.56 -13.59
C ILE A 109 9.93 12.14 -14.16
N PRO A 110 9.81 12.30 -15.49
CA PRO A 110 8.63 12.90 -16.12
C PRO A 110 7.30 12.19 -15.79
N SER A 111 7.30 10.85 -15.69
CA SER A 111 6.11 10.07 -15.36
C SER A 111 5.50 10.47 -14.00
N GLY A 112 6.32 10.86 -13.03
CA GLY A 112 5.86 11.29 -11.71
C GLY A 112 4.98 12.54 -11.77
N PHE A 113 5.32 13.50 -12.63
CA PHE A 113 4.56 14.74 -12.79
C PHE A 113 3.18 14.50 -13.42
N TYR A 114 3.10 13.65 -14.44
CA TYR A 114 1.80 13.30 -15.04
C TYR A 114 0.94 12.47 -14.10
N THR A 115 1.57 11.56 -13.36
CA THR A 115 0.86 10.73 -12.38
C THR A 115 0.27 11.59 -11.28
N ILE A 116 1.00 12.59 -10.76
CA ILE A 116 0.51 13.37 -9.61
C ILE A 116 -0.66 14.26 -10.03
N ALA A 117 -0.60 14.83 -11.25
CA ALA A 117 -1.72 15.55 -11.82
C ALA A 117 -2.95 14.63 -11.96
N GLY A 118 -2.76 13.41 -12.46
CA GLY A 118 -3.84 12.40 -12.54
C GLY A 118 -4.40 12.01 -11.17
N CYS A 119 -3.55 11.82 -10.16
CA CYS A 119 -3.98 11.50 -8.79
C CYS A 119 -4.77 12.65 -8.16
N VAL A 120 -4.34 13.89 -8.33
CA VAL A 120 -5.07 15.07 -7.82
C VAL A 120 -6.41 15.21 -8.52
N LEU A 121 -6.45 15.15 -9.86
CA LEU A 121 -7.71 15.21 -10.62
C LEU A 121 -8.66 14.07 -10.23
N GLY A 122 -8.14 12.85 -10.12
CA GLY A 122 -8.92 11.68 -9.68
C GLY A 122 -9.43 11.85 -8.24
N GLY A 123 -8.62 12.39 -7.34
CA GLY A 123 -8.99 12.69 -5.96
C GLY A 123 -10.09 13.74 -5.87
N VAL A 124 -10.01 14.82 -6.67
CA VAL A 124 -11.04 15.87 -6.76
C VAL A 124 -12.35 15.30 -7.31
N VAL A 125 -12.31 14.54 -8.41
CA VAL A 125 -13.52 13.93 -9.00
C VAL A 125 -14.15 12.92 -8.03
N TRP A 126 -13.32 12.12 -7.35
CA TRP A 126 -13.80 11.15 -6.37
C TRP A 126 -14.45 11.84 -5.17
N SER A 127 -13.75 12.76 -4.51
CA SER A 127 -14.24 13.41 -3.29
C SER A 127 -15.39 14.39 -3.54
N GLY A 128 -15.35 15.14 -4.64
CA GLY A 128 -16.35 16.17 -4.94
C GLY A 128 -17.63 15.63 -5.59
N MET A 129 -17.53 14.61 -6.45
CA MET A 129 -18.69 14.16 -7.25
C MET A 129 -19.11 12.72 -6.94
N LEU A 130 -18.16 11.79 -6.99
CA LEU A 130 -18.47 10.36 -6.92
C LEU A 130 -18.82 9.89 -5.51
N ALA A 131 -18.06 10.30 -4.50
CA ALA A 131 -18.29 9.95 -3.11
C ALA A 131 -19.68 10.41 -2.63
N PRO A 132 -20.10 11.68 -2.77
CA PRO A 132 -21.44 12.11 -2.36
C PRO A 132 -22.55 11.43 -3.17
N ALA A 133 -22.36 11.19 -4.46
CA ALA A 133 -23.33 10.48 -5.30
C ALA A 133 -23.48 8.99 -4.91
N LEU A 134 -22.37 8.33 -4.56
CA LEU A 134 -22.36 6.93 -4.11
C LEU A 134 -22.93 6.81 -2.70
N GLU A 135 -22.62 7.73 -1.79
CA GLU A 135 -23.22 7.77 -0.45
C GLU A 135 -24.74 8.01 -0.51
N ALA A 136 -25.21 8.87 -1.42
CA ALA A 136 -26.64 9.08 -1.66
C ALA A 136 -27.33 7.79 -2.15
N ARG A 137 -26.68 7.01 -3.01
CA ARG A 137 -27.18 5.70 -3.50
C ARG A 137 -27.07 4.59 -2.45
N ALA A 138 -26.02 4.58 -1.65
CA ALA A 138 -25.79 3.58 -0.61
C ALA A 138 -26.80 3.72 0.55
N ARG A 139 -27.26 4.93 0.86
CA ARG A 139 -28.36 5.13 1.84
C ARG A 139 -29.67 4.45 1.42
N THR A 140 -29.87 4.19 0.13
CA THR A 140 -31.10 3.56 -0.41
C THR A 140 -31.07 2.02 -0.36
N LYS A 141 -29.87 1.40 -0.31
CA LYS A 141 -29.71 -0.05 -0.12
C LYS A 141 -29.38 -0.37 1.35
N ILE A 142 -30.43 -0.68 2.10
CA ILE A 142 -30.50 -1.41 3.39
C ILE A 142 -29.16 -1.66 4.12
N LYS A 143 -29.06 -1.14 5.35
CA LYS A 143 -28.13 -1.58 6.42
C LYS A 143 -28.28 -3.09 6.64
N SER A 144 -27.43 -3.92 6.03
CA SER A 144 -27.21 -5.27 6.55
C SER A 144 -26.34 -5.16 7.80
N ASN A 145 -26.97 -5.29 8.96
CA ASN A 145 -26.33 -5.30 10.28
C ASN A 145 -25.59 -6.63 10.54
N ILE A 146 -24.72 -7.03 9.62
CA ILE A 146 -23.83 -8.17 9.79
C ILE A 146 -22.43 -7.57 9.78
N GLN A 147 -21.81 -7.48 10.96
CA GLN A 147 -20.39 -7.20 11.11
C GLN A 147 -19.64 -8.32 10.38
N PRO A 148 -19.13 -8.12 9.15
CA PRO A 148 -18.42 -9.20 8.50
C PRO A 148 -17.08 -9.37 9.23
N LYS A 149 -16.57 -10.59 9.20
CA LYS A 149 -15.25 -10.89 9.75
C LYS A 149 -14.21 -10.16 8.90
N LEU A 150 -13.62 -9.10 9.43
CA LEU A 150 -12.73 -8.21 8.68
C LEU A 150 -11.32 -8.79 8.53
N SER A 151 -10.95 -9.71 9.41
CA SER A 151 -9.57 -10.20 9.51
C SER A 151 -9.46 -11.68 9.17
N VAL A 152 -8.35 -12.04 8.51
CA VAL A 152 -8.03 -13.43 8.13
C VAL A 152 -8.06 -14.36 9.36
N TYR A 153 -7.65 -13.85 10.52
CA TYR A 153 -7.69 -14.54 11.82
C TYR A 153 -9.09 -14.93 12.27
N GLU A 154 -10.07 -14.03 12.10
CA GLU A 154 -11.47 -14.28 12.48
C GLU A 154 -12.16 -15.26 11.53
N HIS A 155 -11.71 -15.32 10.28
CA HIS A 155 -12.21 -16.28 9.30
C HIS A 155 -11.67 -17.68 9.54
N LEU A 156 -10.40 -17.79 9.94
CA LEU A 156 -9.74 -19.08 10.20
C LEU A 156 -9.88 -19.57 11.66
N GLY A 157 -10.35 -18.73 12.59
CA GLY A 157 -10.44 -19.08 14.02
C GLY A 157 -9.07 -19.27 14.70
N VAL A 158 -8.00 -18.74 14.09
CA VAL A 158 -6.61 -18.90 14.52
C VAL A 158 -6.14 -17.66 15.28
N SER A 159 -5.21 -17.83 16.23
CA SER A 159 -4.66 -16.72 16.99
C SER A 159 -4.01 -15.66 16.09
N ARG A 160 -4.11 -14.38 16.48
CA ARG A 160 -3.52 -13.24 15.75
C ARG A 160 -2.01 -13.40 15.49
N ALA A 161 -1.30 -14.01 16.41
CA ALA A 161 0.12 -14.31 16.23
C ALA A 161 0.32 -15.39 15.15
N ALA A 162 -0.42 -16.50 15.23
CA ALA A 162 -0.22 -17.65 14.35
C ALA A 162 -0.51 -17.33 12.88
N ALA A 163 -1.58 -16.60 12.54
CA ALA A 163 -1.78 -16.24 11.13
C ALA A 163 -0.85 -15.11 10.62
N THR A 164 -0.26 -14.29 11.52
CA THR A 164 0.78 -13.32 11.11
C THR A 164 2.03 -14.07 10.73
N VAL A 165 2.45 -15.02 11.58
CA VAL A 165 3.59 -15.90 11.32
C VAL A 165 3.34 -16.73 10.06
N GLY A 166 2.12 -17.27 9.88
CA GLY A 166 1.75 -18.01 8.69
C GLY A 166 1.87 -17.19 7.40
N ILE A 167 1.31 -15.99 7.38
CA ILE A 167 1.41 -15.08 6.20
C ILE A 167 2.87 -14.67 5.97
N ALA A 168 3.60 -14.30 7.01
CA ALA A 168 5.00 -13.92 6.90
C ALA A 168 5.87 -15.08 6.37
N ALA A 169 5.62 -16.31 6.85
CA ALA A 169 6.29 -17.50 6.35
C ALA A 169 5.94 -17.77 4.88
N MET A 170 4.68 -17.62 4.48
CA MET A 170 4.28 -17.73 3.07
C MET A 170 5.00 -16.72 2.18
N PHE A 171 5.10 -15.46 2.59
CA PHE A 171 5.84 -14.44 1.84
C PHE A 171 7.33 -14.75 1.78
N ALA A 172 7.95 -15.17 2.89
CA ALA A 172 9.36 -15.57 2.92
C ALA A 172 9.64 -16.79 2.03
N MET A 173 8.76 -17.79 2.03
CA MET A 173 8.85 -18.94 1.12
C MET A 173 8.74 -18.48 -0.33
N THR A 174 7.77 -17.62 -0.66
CA THR A 174 7.59 -17.11 -2.03
C THR A 174 8.82 -16.34 -2.51
N VAL A 175 9.36 -15.45 -1.68
CA VAL A 175 10.61 -14.72 -1.99
C VAL A 175 11.78 -15.69 -2.17
N SER A 176 11.91 -16.69 -1.32
CA SER A 176 12.96 -17.70 -1.44
C SER A 176 12.82 -18.50 -2.74
N THR A 177 11.60 -18.87 -3.11
CA THR A 177 11.29 -19.57 -4.36
C THR A 177 11.62 -18.72 -5.58
N ILE A 178 11.25 -17.43 -5.58
CA ILE A 178 11.60 -16.50 -6.67
C ILE A 178 13.12 -16.38 -6.78
N ASN A 179 13.82 -16.20 -5.66
CA ASN A 179 15.28 -16.05 -5.65
C ASN A 179 16.01 -17.28 -6.23
N LEU A 180 15.48 -18.47 -5.98
CA LEU A 180 16.05 -19.73 -6.47
C LEU A 180 15.71 -20.04 -7.93
N LEU A 181 14.51 -19.66 -8.41
CA LEU A 181 14.02 -20.01 -9.76
C LEU A 181 14.22 -18.90 -10.79
N ALA A 182 14.19 -17.64 -10.37
CA ALA A 182 14.24 -16.46 -11.22
C ALA A 182 14.92 -15.30 -10.47
N PRO A 183 16.26 -15.37 -10.25
CA PRO A 183 16.97 -14.35 -9.50
C PRO A 183 16.76 -12.97 -10.14
N SER A 184 16.19 -12.06 -9.35
CA SER A 184 15.89 -10.71 -9.78
C SER A 184 17.17 -9.91 -10.02
N GLN A 185 17.12 -8.99 -10.97
CA GLN A 185 18.24 -8.07 -11.17
C GLN A 185 18.16 -6.97 -10.13
N THR A 186 19.27 -6.73 -9.42
CA THR A 186 19.34 -5.62 -8.48
C THR A 186 19.41 -4.31 -9.25
N ARG A 187 18.27 -3.61 -9.34
CA ARG A 187 18.15 -2.30 -10.01
C ARG A 187 18.28 -1.11 -9.05
N GLY A 188 18.28 -1.37 -7.74
CA GLY A 188 18.51 -0.38 -6.69
C GLY A 188 19.96 -0.29 -6.24
N VAL A 189 20.20 0.58 -5.24
CA VAL A 189 21.47 0.63 -4.50
C VAL A 189 21.61 -0.60 -3.59
N VAL A 190 20.46 -1.15 -3.15
CA VAL A 190 20.38 -2.33 -2.31
C VAL A 190 19.62 -3.45 -3.01
N THR A 191 19.85 -4.69 -2.56
CA THR A 191 19.11 -5.86 -3.04
C THR A 191 17.62 -5.74 -2.73
N PRO A 192 16.72 -6.41 -3.48
CA PRO A 192 15.28 -6.34 -3.24
C PRO A 192 14.88 -6.71 -1.80
N ILE A 193 15.53 -7.72 -1.21
CA ILE A 193 15.30 -8.12 0.19
C ILE A 193 15.72 -6.99 1.15
N ALA A 194 16.92 -6.44 0.99
CA ALA A 194 17.40 -5.34 1.82
C ALA A 194 16.52 -4.08 1.66
N GLY A 195 16.07 -3.79 0.45
CA GLY A 195 15.11 -2.73 0.16
C GLY A 195 13.79 -2.94 0.90
N GLY A 196 13.27 -4.17 0.90
CA GLY A 196 12.06 -4.53 1.62
C GLY A 196 12.20 -4.34 3.14
N LEU A 197 13.35 -4.75 3.70
CA LEU A 197 13.67 -4.54 5.11
C LEU A 197 13.78 -3.06 5.49
N LEU A 198 14.39 -2.23 4.63
CA LEU A 198 14.46 -0.77 4.85
C LEU A 198 13.06 -0.14 4.85
N ILE A 199 12.20 -0.56 3.92
CA ILE A 199 10.81 -0.10 3.87
C ILE A 199 10.07 -0.51 5.16
N ALA A 200 10.18 -1.75 5.61
CA ALA A 200 9.60 -2.18 6.87
C ALA A 200 10.21 -1.47 8.09
N GLY A 201 11.50 -1.15 8.05
CA GLY A 201 12.16 -0.34 9.08
C GLY A 201 11.58 1.08 9.17
N SER A 202 11.27 1.71 8.03
CA SER A 202 10.59 3.01 8.04
C SER A 202 9.18 2.93 8.63
N GLN A 203 8.50 1.79 8.46
CA GLN A 203 7.21 1.53 9.10
C GLN A 203 7.34 1.45 10.63
N LEU A 204 8.41 0.82 11.14
CA LEU A 204 8.74 0.83 12.57
C LEU A 204 9.01 2.25 13.09
N ILE A 205 9.78 3.06 12.36
CA ILE A 205 10.04 4.46 12.71
C ILE A 205 8.72 5.23 12.83
N SER A 206 7.76 4.99 11.92
CA SER A 206 6.43 5.62 11.97
C SER A 206 5.61 5.21 13.19
N ILE A 207 5.73 3.95 13.59
CA ILE A 207 5.06 3.43 14.79
C ILE A 207 5.63 4.08 16.05
N VAL A 208 6.95 4.13 16.16
CA VAL A 208 7.63 4.69 17.34
C VAL A 208 7.41 6.20 17.46
N THR A 209 7.42 6.93 16.35
CA THR A 209 7.32 8.40 16.37
C THR A 209 5.89 8.94 16.33
N ARG A 210 4.93 8.19 15.75
CA ARG A 210 3.56 8.69 15.53
C ARG A 210 2.46 7.76 16.03
N SER A 211 2.77 6.53 16.46
CA SER A 211 1.78 5.49 16.77
C SER A 211 0.76 5.28 15.63
N LYS A 212 1.20 5.48 14.38
CA LYS A 212 0.39 5.37 13.16
C LYS A 212 1.16 4.66 12.05
N LEU A 213 0.45 3.93 11.20
CA LEU A 213 1.04 3.36 9.99
C LEU A 213 1.28 4.41 8.93
N ILE A 214 2.17 4.07 7.99
CA ILE A 214 2.39 4.89 6.80
C ILE A 214 1.12 4.81 5.95
N GLY A 215 0.62 5.96 5.54
CA GLY A 215 -0.58 6.07 4.73
C GLY A 215 -0.51 7.32 3.87
N GLU A 216 -0.89 7.16 2.60
CA GLU A 216 -0.80 8.22 1.59
C GLU A 216 -2.16 8.80 1.23
N LYS A 217 -3.22 7.98 1.30
CA LYS A 217 -4.56 8.32 0.77
C LYS A 217 -5.07 9.69 1.24
N THR A 218 -4.87 10.02 2.52
CA THR A 218 -5.32 11.30 3.08
C THR A 218 -4.66 12.50 2.38
N ALA A 219 -3.38 12.41 2.03
CA ALA A 219 -2.65 13.53 1.43
C ALA A 219 -3.12 13.84 0.00
N LEU A 220 -3.61 12.83 -0.73
CA LEU A 220 -4.12 12.97 -2.10
C LEU A 220 -5.61 13.35 -2.15
N GLU A 221 -6.38 13.04 -1.11
CA GLU A 221 -7.81 13.36 -1.01
C GLU A 221 -8.05 14.78 -0.45
N ASP A 222 -7.13 15.31 0.35
CA ASP A 222 -7.26 16.63 0.99
C ASP A 222 -7.51 17.80 0.01
N PRO A 223 -6.87 17.89 -1.17
CA PRO A 223 -7.15 18.96 -2.14
C PRO A 223 -8.58 18.96 -2.68
N GLY A 224 -9.28 17.82 -2.68
CA GLY A 224 -10.65 17.71 -3.18
C GLY A 224 -11.73 17.99 -2.13
N ARG A 225 -11.39 17.89 -0.84
CA ARG A 225 -12.29 18.23 0.27
C ARG A 225 -12.41 19.74 0.53
N THR A 226 -11.47 20.53 0.03
CA THR A 226 -11.44 21.99 0.20
C THR A 226 -12.14 22.74 -0.94
N VAL A 227 -12.62 22.03 -1.97
CA VAL A 227 -13.46 22.60 -3.02
C VAL A 227 -14.91 22.57 -2.54
N PRO A 228 -15.58 23.73 -2.39
CA PRO A 228 -16.93 23.85 -1.85
C PRO A 228 -18.02 23.22 -2.74
#